data_AF-A0A3D5DSA6-F1
#
_entry.id   AF-A0A3D5DSA6-F1
#
_cell.length_a   1.000
_cell.length_b   1.000
_cell.length_c   1.000
_cell.angle_alpha   90.00
_cell.angle_beta   90.00
_cell.angle_gamma   90.00
#
_symmetry.space_group_name_H-M   'P 1'
#
loop_
_entity.id
_entity.type
_entity.pdbx_description
1 polymer ?
#
loop_
_entity_poly.entity_id
_entity_poly.type
_entity_poly.pdbx_seq_one_letter_code
_entity_poly.pdbx_strand_id
1 'polypeptide(L)'
;MLDTSVRAACQHEPVTGRHRELLAAIPVNELPTRRILGGGEAVTGLCEGVIVTAERVRHLAWLSAQAEPWAVDLNAASLRRIAQASTVTSHNCHILLRALAERVTHTAAAPDGTGVWAAADAAGRARDTWLRAARAVSQITTDTRGLPSALAAETSDLALWTGRLAYAEPGWTLSSGPARQARPPASLAARPEDLPVAVAAVHQACETLAMLTGTERDRIRAAARAGRSAAPTSSLPDDYDVPRPFAHAPPERVSTVLAAYTDAVKASHQTVAAVGQIAAATQAPSRVLTTAREATQTARSAPTRDVPARHAEPDELHQQPGPTERTLHDLGVTHPGLLSRGADIDLACERLIIDAAAGLGPAPKRPSALMLSRSRATAALVNHALASGDPRATALLWRPEPDQRVQPEPEPEAD
;
A
#
# COMPACT_ATOMS: atom_id res chain seq x y z
N MET A 1 -33.02 21.00 0.01
CA MET A 1 -31.97 21.36 -0.96
C MET A 1 -30.97 20.23 -1.21
N LEU A 2 -30.35 19.63 -0.18
CA LEU A 2 -29.45 18.47 -0.36
C LEU A 2 -30.12 17.28 -1.09
N ASP A 3 -31.35 16.94 -0.72
CA ASP A 3 -32.06 15.79 -1.28
C ASP A 3 -32.40 15.93 -2.78
N THR A 4 -32.67 17.16 -3.24
CA THR A 4 -32.89 17.48 -4.65
C THR A 4 -31.59 17.48 -5.45
N SER A 5 -30.48 17.93 -4.85
CA SER A 5 -29.16 17.96 -5.47
C SER A 5 -28.57 16.55 -5.63
N VAL A 6 -28.74 15.69 -4.62
CA VAL A 6 -28.33 14.27 -4.68
C VAL A 6 -29.12 13.52 -5.75
N ARG A 7 -30.43 13.78 -5.85
CA ARG A 7 -31.30 13.14 -6.85
C ARG A 7 -30.97 13.57 -8.28
N ALA A 8 -30.68 14.86 -8.49
CA ALA A 8 -30.24 15.38 -9.79
C ALA A 8 -28.86 14.84 -10.20
N ALA A 9 -27.94 14.70 -9.24
CA ALA A 9 -26.64 14.06 -9.47
C ALA A 9 -26.79 12.58 -9.81
N CYS A 10 -27.63 11.82 -9.09
CA CYS A 10 -27.89 10.40 -9.40
C CYS A 10 -28.60 10.18 -10.74
N GLN A 11 -29.31 11.18 -11.27
CA GLN A 11 -29.91 11.13 -12.61
C GLN A 11 -28.88 11.40 -13.72
N HIS A 12 -27.90 12.27 -13.48
CA HIS A 12 -26.81 12.54 -14.43
C HIS A 12 -25.73 11.46 -14.39
N GLU A 13 -25.47 10.87 -13.22
CA GLU A 13 -24.42 9.88 -13.02
C GLU A 13 -24.97 8.73 -12.13
N PRO A 14 -25.69 7.76 -12.73
CA PRO A 14 -26.35 6.72 -11.97
C PRO A 14 -25.34 5.81 -11.27
N VAL A 15 -25.56 5.57 -9.97
CA VAL A 15 -24.77 4.62 -9.19
C VAL A 15 -25.04 3.21 -9.74
N THR A 16 -24.12 2.71 -10.54
CA THR A 16 -24.19 1.36 -11.13
C THR A 16 -24.06 0.29 -10.03
N GLY A 17 -24.47 -0.95 -10.34
CA GLY A 17 -24.21 -2.10 -9.46
C GLY A 17 -22.72 -2.25 -9.13
N ARG A 18 -21.84 -1.94 -10.10
CA ARG A 18 -20.38 -1.93 -9.93
C ARG A 18 -19.91 -0.88 -8.92
N HIS A 19 -20.53 0.31 -8.88
CA HIS A 19 -20.23 1.33 -7.87
C HIS A 19 -20.64 0.92 -6.46
N ARG A 20 -21.78 0.22 -6.30
CA ARG A 20 -22.19 -0.32 -4.99
C ARG A 20 -21.29 -1.45 -4.52
N GLU A 21 -20.88 -2.33 -5.43
CA GLU A 21 -19.88 -3.36 -5.16
C GLU A 21 -18.56 -2.72 -4.71
N LEU A 22 -18.10 -1.65 -5.35
CA LEU A 22 -16.89 -0.93 -4.93
C LEU A 22 -16.98 -0.37 -3.51
N LEU A 23 -18.13 0.18 -3.11
CA LEU A 23 -18.33 0.66 -1.73
C LEU A 23 -18.27 -0.48 -0.72
N ALA A 24 -18.77 -1.67 -1.06
CA ALA A 24 -18.67 -2.88 -0.22
C ALA A 24 -17.24 -3.45 -0.16
N ALA A 25 -16.34 -3.02 -1.05
CA ALA A 25 -14.94 -3.43 -1.07
C ALA A 25 -14.04 -2.57 -0.18
N ILE A 26 -14.52 -1.42 0.29
CA ILE A 26 -13.78 -0.53 1.19
C ILE A 26 -13.57 -1.31 2.50
N PRO A 27 -12.32 -1.55 2.92
CA PRO A 27 -12.06 -2.22 4.18
C PRO A 27 -12.78 -1.51 5.31
N VAL A 28 -13.38 -2.28 6.22
CA VAL A 28 -13.91 -1.71 7.47
C VAL A 28 -12.75 -0.95 8.11
N ASN A 29 -12.99 0.33 8.42
CA ASN A 29 -11.95 1.19 9.00
C ASN A 29 -11.49 0.68 10.39
N GLU A 30 -12.27 -0.21 10.99
CA GLU A 30 -11.97 -0.92 12.21
C GLU A 30 -11.37 -2.31 11.92
N LEU A 31 -10.31 -2.64 12.65
CA LEU A 31 -9.68 -3.96 12.61
C LEU A 31 -10.69 -5.04 13.06
N PRO A 32 -11.05 -6.04 12.21
CA PRO A 32 -12.00 -7.09 12.57
C PRO A 32 -11.57 -7.86 13.82
N THR A 33 -12.49 -8.34 14.66
CA THR A 33 -12.10 -9.08 15.88
C THR A 33 -11.32 -10.36 15.54
N ARG A 34 -10.20 -10.61 16.24
CA ARG A 34 -9.39 -11.82 16.04
C ARG A 34 -10.19 -13.06 16.42
N ARG A 35 -10.17 -14.09 15.56
CA ARG A 35 -10.78 -15.40 15.85
C ARG A 35 -9.76 -16.35 16.44
N ILE A 36 -10.21 -17.13 17.42
CA ILE A 36 -9.39 -18.16 18.08
C ILE A 36 -9.85 -19.52 17.58
N LEU A 37 -8.88 -20.37 17.22
CA LEU A 37 -9.12 -21.75 16.82
C LEU A 37 -9.49 -22.61 18.04
N GLY A 38 -10.65 -23.24 18.02
CA GLY A 38 -11.12 -24.24 18.97
C GLY A 38 -10.79 -25.69 18.58
N GLY A 39 -10.48 -25.99 17.30
CA GLY A 39 -10.05 -27.33 16.85
C GLY A 39 -11.16 -28.28 16.40
N GLY A 40 -12.40 -27.81 16.35
CA GLY A 40 -13.57 -28.55 15.86
C GLY A 40 -14.34 -27.82 14.77
N GLU A 41 -13.71 -26.85 14.09
CA GLU A 41 -14.38 -26.01 13.10
C GLU A 41 -14.84 -26.82 11.89
N ALA A 42 -16.12 -26.65 11.53
CA ALA A 42 -16.61 -27.07 10.23
C ALA A 42 -15.92 -26.28 9.10
N VAL A 43 -15.94 -26.81 7.88
CA VAL A 43 -15.27 -26.17 6.73
C VAL A 43 -15.76 -24.76 6.46
N THR A 44 -17.05 -24.48 6.66
CA THR A 44 -17.61 -23.13 6.59
C THR A 44 -16.96 -22.19 7.62
N GLY A 45 -16.79 -22.64 8.87
CA GLY A 45 -16.10 -21.90 9.92
C GLY A 45 -14.60 -21.69 9.63
N LEU A 46 -13.93 -22.67 9.03
CA LEU A 46 -12.55 -22.53 8.55
C LEU A 46 -12.45 -21.49 7.42
N CYS A 47 -13.38 -21.50 6.47
CA CYS A 47 -13.44 -20.50 5.39
C CYS A 47 -13.64 -19.10 5.98
N GLU A 48 -14.58 -18.95 6.91
CA GLU A 48 -14.84 -17.68 7.60
C GLU A 48 -13.60 -17.18 8.36
N GLY A 49 -12.89 -18.08 9.06
CA GLY A 49 -11.64 -17.77 9.75
C GLY A 49 -10.53 -17.31 8.81
N VAL A 50 -10.39 -17.93 7.63
CA VAL A 50 -9.47 -17.48 6.57
C VAL A 50 -9.84 -16.08 6.09
N ILE A 51 -11.12 -15.82 5.79
CA ILE A 51 -11.60 -14.52 5.28
C ILE A 51 -11.30 -13.40 6.30
N VAL A 52 -11.70 -13.59 7.56
CA VAL A 52 -11.49 -12.60 8.63
C VAL A 52 -9.99 -12.37 8.89
N THR A 53 -9.19 -13.43 8.92
CA THR A 53 -7.75 -13.28 9.16
C THR A 53 -7.05 -12.60 7.97
N ALA A 54 -7.46 -12.90 6.73
CA ALA A 54 -6.97 -12.22 5.53
C ALA A 54 -7.28 -10.71 5.56
N GLU A 55 -8.49 -10.31 5.99
CA GLU A 55 -8.85 -8.90 6.21
C GLU A 55 -7.98 -8.23 7.27
N ARG A 56 -7.75 -8.89 8.41
CA ARG A 56 -6.87 -8.38 9.47
C ARG A 56 -5.44 -8.17 8.98
N VAL A 57 -4.89 -9.14 8.24
CA VAL A 57 -3.54 -9.03 7.65
C VAL A 57 -3.48 -7.85 6.66
N ARG A 58 -4.50 -7.67 5.80
CA ARG A 58 -4.56 -6.52 4.88
C ARG A 58 -4.63 -5.19 5.61
N HIS A 59 -5.44 -5.10 6.66
CA HIS A 59 -5.52 -3.91 7.50
C HIS A 59 -4.16 -3.57 8.15
N LEU A 60 -3.50 -4.55 8.77
CA LEU A 60 -2.19 -4.35 9.40
C LEU A 60 -1.09 -4.03 8.39
N ALA A 61 -1.12 -4.64 7.20
CA ALA A 61 -0.16 -4.35 6.14
C ALA A 61 -0.33 -2.92 5.62
N TRP A 62 -1.58 -2.44 5.49
CA TRP A 62 -1.89 -1.07 5.12
C TRP A 62 -1.39 -0.08 6.18
N LEU A 63 -1.70 -0.28 7.47
CA LEU A 63 -1.18 0.55 8.56
C LEU A 63 0.35 0.60 8.55
N SER A 64 0.96 -0.57 8.38
CA SER A 64 2.41 -0.69 8.39
C SER A 64 3.05 -0.17 7.09
N ALA A 65 2.31 0.01 6.00
CA ALA A 65 2.78 0.69 4.79
C ALA A 65 2.70 2.23 4.91
N GLN A 66 1.82 2.74 5.77
CA GLN A 66 1.75 4.17 6.11
C GLN A 66 2.72 4.58 7.22
N ALA A 67 3.31 3.61 7.93
CA ALA A 67 4.34 3.89 8.90
C ALA A 67 5.59 4.46 8.21
N GLU A 68 6.21 5.44 8.85
CA GLU A 68 7.43 6.09 8.38
C GLU A 68 8.52 5.07 8.00
N PRO A 69 9.24 5.25 6.89
CA PRO A 69 10.27 4.30 6.44
C PRO A 69 11.34 4.03 7.50
N TRP A 70 11.60 4.97 8.40
CA TRP A 70 12.58 4.86 9.48
C TRP A 70 12.03 4.25 10.78
N ALA A 71 10.72 3.94 10.85
CA ALA A 71 10.10 3.31 12.01
C ALA A 71 10.71 1.93 12.31
N VAL A 72 10.80 1.62 13.61
CA VAL A 72 11.50 0.48 14.24
C VAL A 72 10.95 -0.91 13.83
N ASP A 73 9.83 -0.96 13.09
CA ASP A 73 9.09 -2.19 12.79
C ASP A 73 9.69 -3.06 11.69
N LEU A 74 10.71 -2.60 10.96
CA LEU A 74 11.39 -3.41 9.95
C LEU A 74 12.53 -4.26 10.55
N ASN A 75 12.21 -5.14 11.48
CA ASN A 75 13.18 -6.12 11.99
C ASN A 75 13.24 -7.38 11.12
N ALA A 76 14.43 -7.98 11.02
CA ALA A 76 14.67 -9.16 10.19
C ALA A 76 13.81 -10.37 10.59
N ALA A 77 13.45 -10.47 11.87
CA ALA A 77 12.59 -11.55 12.37
C ALA A 77 11.17 -11.46 11.79
N SER A 78 10.62 -10.26 11.67
CA SER A 78 9.29 -10.01 11.09
C SER A 78 9.29 -10.31 9.59
N LEU A 79 10.28 -9.81 8.84
CA LEU A 79 10.41 -10.09 7.40
C LEU A 79 10.50 -11.59 7.13
N ARG A 80 11.36 -12.31 7.86
CA ARG A 80 11.49 -13.76 7.69
C ARG A 80 10.21 -14.50 8.06
N ARG A 81 9.55 -14.10 9.14
CA ARG A 81 8.29 -14.74 9.57
C ARG A 81 7.16 -14.50 8.57
N ILE A 82 7.01 -13.28 8.06
CA ILE A 82 6.02 -12.97 7.02
C ILE A 82 6.31 -13.79 5.77
N ALA A 83 7.54 -13.79 5.26
CA ALA A 83 7.90 -14.55 4.06
C ALA A 83 7.68 -16.08 4.23
N GLN A 84 8.01 -16.64 5.39
CA GLN A 84 7.76 -18.06 5.71
C GLN A 84 6.27 -18.37 5.77
N ALA A 85 5.49 -17.59 6.52
CA ALA A 85 4.05 -17.78 6.64
C ALA A 85 3.32 -17.57 5.30
N SER A 86 3.74 -16.60 4.50
CA SER A 86 3.24 -16.37 3.14
C SER A 86 3.56 -17.54 2.21
N THR A 87 4.74 -18.15 2.32
CA THR A 87 5.10 -19.37 1.57
C THR A 87 4.18 -20.53 1.91
N VAL A 88 3.90 -20.74 3.20
CA VAL A 88 2.99 -21.79 3.67
C VAL A 88 1.56 -21.52 3.20
N THR A 89 1.07 -20.29 3.36
CA THR A 89 -0.26 -19.87 2.89
C THR A 89 -0.40 -20.09 1.37
N SER A 90 0.61 -19.71 0.59
CA SER A 90 0.64 -19.90 -0.87
C SER A 90 0.58 -21.38 -1.25
N HIS A 91 1.33 -22.23 -0.55
CA HIS A 91 1.28 -23.68 -0.73
C HIS A 91 -0.11 -24.25 -0.39
N ASN A 92 -0.71 -23.82 0.72
CA ASN A 92 -2.06 -24.24 1.13
C ASN A 92 -3.11 -23.81 0.08
N CYS A 93 -3.04 -22.59 -0.44
CA CYS A 93 -3.92 -22.12 -1.51
C CYS A 93 -3.79 -22.97 -2.78
N HIS A 94 -2.57 -23.42 -3.14
CA HIS A 94 -2.40 -24.35 -4.26
C HIS A 94 -3.08 -25.70 -4.03
N ILE A 95 -2.95 -26.28 -2.84
CA ILE A 95 -3.66 -27.53 -2.47
C ILE A 95 -5.17 -27.34 -2.59
N LEU A 96 -5.69 -26.24 -2.02
CA LEU A 96 -7.11 -25.93 -2.04
C LEU A 96 -7.63 -25.74 -3.48
N LEU A 97 -6.89 -25.04 -4.34
CA LEU A 97 -7.30 -24.84 -5.73
C LEU A 97 -7.31 -26.14 -6.54
N ARG A 98 -6.36 -27.05 -6.29
CA ARG A 98 -6.40 -28.40 -6.89
C ARG A 98 -7.62 -29.18 -6.43
N ALA A 99 -7.91 -29.18 -5.13
CA ALA A 99 -9.09 -29.85 -4.59
C ALA A 99 -10.39 -29.25 -5.14
N LEU A 100 -10.47 -27.93 -5.29
CA LEU A 100 -11.61 -27.25 -5.91
C LEU A 100 -11.74 -27.61 -7.40
N ALA A 101 -10.63 -27.72 -8.14
CA ALA A 101 -10.64 -28.13 -9.55
C ALA A 101 -11.20 -29.55 -9.70
N GLU A 102 -10.71 -30.49 -8.89
CA GLU A 102 -11.23 -31.85 -8.82
C GLU A 102 -12.72 -31.87 -8.42
N ARG A 103 -13.15 -30.99 -7.50
CA ARG A 103 -14.56 -30.93 -7.10
C ARG A 103 -15.46 -30.45 -8.24
N VAL A 104 -15.04 -29.42 -8.98
CA VAL A 104 -15.79 -28.86 -10.11
C VAL A 104 -15.90 -29.89 -11.24
N THR A 105 -14.82 -30.61 -11.57
CA THR A 105 -14.87 -31.65 -12.62
C THR A 105 -15.82 -32.80 -12.33
N HIS A 106 -16.01 -33.15 -11.06
CA HIS A 106 -16.94 -34.21 -10.65
C HIS A 106 -18.40 -33.76 -10.56
N THR A 107 -18.68 -32.45 -10.62
CA THR A 107 -20.04 -31.91 -10.48
C THR A 107 -20.55 -31.55 -11.88
N ALA A 108 -21.27 -32.46 -12.52
CA ALA A 108 -21.62 -32.50 -13.96
C ALA A 108 -22.45 -31.30 -14.54
N ALA A 109 -22.49 -30.14 -13.88
CA ALA A 109 -23.33 -29.00 -14.24
C ALA A 109 -22.63 -27.61 -14.18
N ALA A 110 -21.30 -27.53 -14.19
CA ALA A 110 -20.56 -26.27 -13.99
C ALA A 110 -19.52 -25.98 -15.10
N PRO A 111 -19.24 -24.68 -15.40
CA PRO A 111 -18.48 -24.20 -16.57
C PRO A 111 -17.06 -24.78 -16.64
N ASP A 112 -16.50 -24.86 -17.85
CA ASP A 112 -15.19 -25.46 -18.18
C ASP A 112 -14.19 -25.45 -16.99
N GLY A 113 -14.05 -26.60 -16.33
CA GLY A 113 -13.14 -26.79 -15.18
C GLY A 113 -11.67 -26.48 -15.49
N THR A 114 -11.35 -26.23 -16.76
CA THR A 114 -10.07 -25.73 -17.27
C THR A 114 -9.63 -24.45 -16.55
N GLY A 115 -10.56 -23.54 -16.24
CA GLY A 115 -10.24 -22.29 -15.52
C GLY A 115 -9.75 -22.52 -14.09
N VAL A 116 -10.30 -23.52 -13.40
CA VAL A 116 -9.92 -23.85 -12.02
C VAL A 116 -8.56 -24.53 -11.97
N TRP A 117 -8.27 -25.43 -12.93
CA TRP A 117 -6.93 -26.01 -13.09
C TRP A 117 -5.88 -24.95 -13.44
N ALA A 118 -6.19 -24.00 -14.33
CA ALA A 118 -5.29 -22.90 -14.66
C ALA A 118 -4.96 -22.01 -13.43
N ALA A 119 -5.93 -21.77 -12.55
CA ALA A 119 -5.69 -21.07 -11.29
C ALA A 119 -4.84 -21.89 -10.31
N ALA A 120 -5.05 -23.20 -10.24
CA ALA A 120 -4.20 -24.09 -9.45
C ALA A 120 -2.75 -24.09 -9.94
N ASP A 121 -2.52 -24.08 -11.26
CA ASP A 121 -1.19 -23.98 -11.86
C ASP A 121 -0.54 -22.61 -11.60
N ALA A 122 -1.32 -21.52 -11.67
CA ALA A 122 -0.85 -20.19 -11.30
C ALA A 122 -0.43 -20.13 -9.83
N ALA A 123 -1.23 -20.69 -8.92
CA ALA A 123 -0.88 -20.82 -7.52
C ALA A 123 0.36 -21.70 -7.30
N GLY A 124 0.54 -22.75 -8.12
CA GLY A 124 1.74 -23.58 -8.16
C GLY A 124 3.00 -22.76 -8.46
N ARG A 125 2.94 -21.90 -9.48
CA ARG A 125 4.05 -20.98 -9.77
C ARG A 125 4.25 -19.94 -8.67
N ALA A 126 3.17 -19.44 -8.07
CA ALA A 126 3.24 -18.47 -6.98
C ALA A 126 3.86 -19.05 -5.70
N ARG A 127 3.60 -20.31 -5.34
CA ARG A 127 4.28 -20.93 -4.18
C ARG A 127 5.78 -21.08 -4.42
N ASP A 128 6.20 -21.37 -5.65
CA ASP A 128 7.61 -21.57 -5.97
C ASP A 128 8.37 -20.23 -5.95
N THR A 129 7.75 -19.14 -6.42
CA THR A 129 8.30 -17.78 -6.31
C THR A 129 8.33 -17.29 -4.86
N TRP A 130 7.29 -17.55 -4.07
CA TRP A 130 7.29 -17.25 -2.64
C TRP A 130 8.40 -17.98 -1.88
N LEU A 131 8.62 -19.27 -2.17
CA LEU A 131 9.71 -20.04 -1.57
C LEU A 131 11.08 -19.45 -1.96
N ARG A 132 11.26 -19.02 -3.22
CA ARG A 132 12.47 -18.32 -3.65
C ARG A 132 12.65 -17.00 -2.91
N ALA A 133 11.60 -16.19 -2.78
CA ALA A 133 11.64 -14.92 -2.04
C ALA A 133 11.98 -15.13 -0.55
N ALA A 134 11.36 -16.12 0.11
CA ALA A 134 11.63 -16.45 1.50
C ALA A 134 13.07 -16.95 1.72
N ARG A 135 13.62 -17.72 0.78
CA ARG A 135 15.04 -18.11 0.80
C ARG A 135 15.95 -16.92 0.57
N ALA A 136 15.63 -16.04 -0.38
CA ALA A 136 16.44 -14.86 -0.66
C ALA A 136 16.47 -13.89 0.53
N VAL A 137 15.33 -13.57 1.12
CA VAL A 137 15.25 -12.64 2.27
C VAL A 137 15.99 -13.19 3.50
N SER A 138 16.14 -14.51 3.61
CA SER A 138 16.94 -15.11 4.69
C SER A 138 18.43 -14.80 4.60
N GLN A 139 18.93 -14.41 3.42
CA GLN A 139 20.34 -14.06 3.17
C GLN A 139 20.70 -12.64 3.59
N ILE A 140 19.68 -11.82 3.92
CA ILE A 140 19.84 -10.48 4.46
C ILE A 140 19.27 -10.40 5.87
N THR A 141 19.72 -9.40 6.61
CA THR A 141 19.19 -8.96 7.89
C THR A 141 19.02 -7.45 7.86
N THR A 142 18.26 -6.92 8.80
CA THR A 142 18.22 -5.50 9.10
C THR A 142 19.00 -5.23 10.38
N ASP A 143 19.36 -3.97 10.61
CA ASP A 143 20.05 -3.44 11.79
C ASP A 143 19.22 -3.51 13.07
N THR A 144 17.89 -3.61 12.95
CA THR A 144 16.95 -3.72 14.07
C THR A 144 16.73 -5.18 14.47
N ARG A 145 17.11 -5.51 15.71
CA ARG A 145 16.66 -6.72 16.41
C ARG A 145 15.38 -6.39 17.15
N GLY A 146 14.36 -7.23 17.00
CA GLY A 146 13.09 -7.00 17.67
C GLY A 146 12.21 -8.24 17.66
N LEU A 147 11.19 -8.22 18.50
CA LEU A 147 10.14 -9.23 18.45
C LEU A 147 9.38 -9.12 17.12
N PRO A 148 8.85 -10.25 16.61
CA PRO A 148 8.01 -10.28 15.43
C PRO A 148 6.81 -9.34 15.58
N SER A 149 6.54 -8.54 14.54
CA SER A 149 5.46 -7.57 14.53
C SER A 149 4.06 -8.21 14.59
N ALA A 150 3.05 -7.41 14.92
CA ALA A 150 1.65 -7.85 14.86
C ALA A 150 1.26 -8.38 13.48
N LEU A 151 1.75 -7.74 12.41
CA LEU A 151 1.58 -8.22 11.04
C LEU A 151 2.18 -9.62 10.86
N ALA A 152 3.39 -9.86 11.36
CA ALA A 152 4.03 -11.17 11.26
C ALA A 152 3.29 -12.27 12.04
N ALA A 153 2.67 -11.92 13.18
CA ALA A 153 1.82 -12.84 13.95
C ALA A 153 0.53 -13.17 13.18
N GLU A 154 -0.19 -12.17 12.67
CA GLU A 154 -1.43 -12.40 11.91
C GLU A 154 -1.19 -13.14 10.58
N THR A 155 -0.06 -12.90 9.89
CA THR A 155 0.29 -13.70 8.71
C THR A 155 0.53 -15.17 9.08
N SER A 156 1.08 -15.44 10.27
CA SER A 156 1.26 -16.82 10.78
C SER A 156 -0.09 -17.47 11.10
N ASP A 157 -1.04 -16.71 11.65
CA ASP A 157 -2.41 -17.18 11.86
C ASP A 157 -3.10 -17.49 10.53
N LEU A 158 -2.91 -16.67 9.50
CA LEU A 158 -3.46 -16.94 8.15
C LEU A 158 -2.91 -18.26 7.58
N ALA A 159 -1.61 -18.52 7.76
CA ALA A 159 -0.98 -19.77 7.37
C ALA A 159 -1.58 -20.97 8.14
N LEU A 160 -1.91 -20.79 9.42
CA LEU A 160 -2.56 -21.81 10.24
C LEU A 160 -4.00 -22.09 9.78
N TRP A 161 -4.82 -21.05 9.58
CA TRP A 161 -6.21 -21.20 9.10
C TRP A 161 -6.27 -21.84 7.73
N THR A 162 -5.44 -21.39 6.78
CA THR A 162 -5.40 -21.99 5.44
C THR A 162 -4.90 -23.44 5.46
N GLY A 163 -3.98 -23.78 6.37
CA GLY A 163 -3.52 -25.16 6.54
C GLY A 163 -4.60 -26.07 7.10
N ARG A 164 -5.33 -25.65 8.15
CA ARG A 164 -6.46 -26.43 8.68
C ARG A 164 -7.59 -26.61 7.66
N LEU A 165 -7.77 -25.64 6.76
CA LEU A 165 -8.67 -25.77 5.63
C LEU A 165 -8.14 -26.78 4.59
N ALA A 166 -6.85 -26.72 4.27
CA ALA A 166 -6.21 -27.52 3.21
C ALA A 166 -5.98 -29.00 3.57
N TYR A 167 -5.71 -29.32 4.84
CA TYR A 167 -5.37 -30.67 5.27
C TYR A 167 -6.55 -31.37 5.96
N ALA A 168 -6.57 -32.70 5.87
CA ALA A 168 -7.62 -33.52 6.49
C ALA A 168 -7.51 -33.57 8.03
N GLU A 169 -6.32 -33.35 8.57
CA GLU A 169 -6.02 -33.38 10.01
C GLU A 169 -6.53 -32.11 10.72
N PRO A 170 -7.53 -32.19 11.62
CA PRO A 170 -8.07 -31.00 12.30
C PRO A 170 -7.05 -30.29 13.19
N GLY A 171 -6.09 -31.06 13.73
CA GLY A 171 -4.99 -30.57 14.55
C GLY A 171 -3.81 -30.00 13.76
N TRP A 172 -3.92 -29.80 12.45
CA TRP A 172 -2.80 -29.34 11.64
C TRP A 172 -2.21 -28.03 12.18
N THR A 173 -0.88 -27.99 12.22
CA THR A 173 -0.05 -26.85 12.63
C THR A 173 1.07 -26.63 11.62
N LEU A 174 1.77 -25.49 11.71
CA LEU A 174 2.95 -25.23 10.88
C LEU A 174 4.04 -26.31 11.05
N SER A 175 4.18 -26.89 12.25
CA SER A 175 5.10 -28.00 12.52
C SER A 175 4.69 -29.33 11.90
N SER A 176 3.41 -29.50 11.53
CA SER A 176 2.93 -30.72 10.90
C SER A 176 3.53 -30.94 9.50
N GLY A 177 3.94 -29.85 8.83
CA GLY A 177 4.62 -29.86 7.54
C GLY A 177 3.70 -30.18 6.34
N PRO A 178 4.24 -30.09 5.11
CA PRO A 178 3.44 -30.22 3.88
C PRO A 178 3.12 -31.67 3.49
N ALA A 179 3.76 -32.66 4.11
CA ALA A 179 3.59 -34.08 3.80
C ALA A 179 2.28 -34.68 4.31
N ARG A 180 1.45 -33.89 5.00
CA ARG A 180 0.16 -34.32 5.53
C ARG A 180 -0.85 -34.52 4.41
N GLN A 181 -1.82 -35.41 4.64
CA GLN A 181 -2.85 -35.71 3.66
C GLN A 181 -3.73 -34.48 3.42
N ALA A 182 -3.83 -34.07 2.16
CA ALA A 182 -4.76 -33.02 1.73
C ALA A 182 -6.21 -33.42 2.02
N ARG A 183 -7.04 -32.43 2.35
CA ARG A 183 -8.48 -32.62 2.55
C ARG A 183 -9.11 -33.11 1.24
N PRO A 184 -9.92 -34.18 1.25
CA PRO A 184 -10.59 -34.65 0.04
C PRO A 184 -11.50 -33.57 -0.57
N PRO A 185 -11.61 -33.47 -1.91
CA PRO A 185 -12.45 -32.47 -2.60
C PRO A 185 -13.90 -32.43 -2.10
N ALA A 186 -14.51 -33.60 -1.90
CA ALA A 186 -15.88 -33.71 -1.40
C ALA A 186 -16.05 -33.23 0.05
N SER A 187 -14.98 -33.27 0.85
CA SER A 187 -14.98 -32.74 2.22
C SER A 187 -14.76 -31.23 2.26
N LEU A 188 -14.18 -30.62 1.21
CA LEU A 188 -13.99 -29.16 1.10
C LEU A 188 -15.25 -28.43 0.66
N ALA A 189 -16.05 -29.04 -0.22
CA ALA A 189 -17.38 -28.56 -0.59
C ALA A 189 -18.28 -29.77 -0.77
N ALA A 190 -19.10 -30.09 0.24
CA ALA A 190 -19.97 -31.26 0.20
C ALA A 190 -21.03 -31.08 -0.87
N ARG A 191 -21.60 -29.88 -0.97
CA ARG A 191 -22.66 -29.52 -1.90
C ARG A 191 -22.18 -28.42 -2.86
N PRO A 192 -22.73 -28.32 -4.08
CA PRO A 192 -22.34 -27.28 -5.04
C PRO A 192 -22.46 -25.84 -4.49
N GLU A 193 -23.44 -25.59 -3.62
CA GLU A 193 -23.65 -24.31 -2.94
C GLU A 193 -22.57 -23.95 -1.91
N ASP A 194 -21.75 -24.90 -1.48
CA ASP A 194 -20.63 -24.64 -0.56
C ASP A 194 -19.39 -24.11 -1.30
N LEU A 195 -19.32 -24.33 -2.63
CA LEU A 195 -18.19 -23.95 -3.48
C LEU A 195 -17.86 -22.45 -3.43
N PRO A 196 -18.82 -21.52 -3.51
CA PRO A 196 -18.52 -20.09 -3.52
C PRO A 196 -17.87 -19.61 -2.22
N VAL A 197 -18.17 -20.24 -1.08
CA VAL A 197 -17.57 -19.90 0.22
C VAL A 197 -16.11 -20.34 0.29
N ALA A 198 -15.80 -21.55 -0.18
CA ALA A 198 -14.42 -22.04 -0.26
C ALA A 198 -13.58 -21.22 -1.26
N VAL A 199 -14.15 -20.90 -2.43
CA VAL A 199 -13.52 -20.01 -3.41
C VAL A 199 -13.27 -18.63 -2.81
N ALA A 200 -14.22 -18.09 -2.03
CA ALA A 200 -14.04 -16.80 -1.38
C ALA A 200 -12.87 -16.79 -0.38
N ALA A 201 -12.75 -17.82 0.45
CA ALA A 201 -11.64 -17.95 1.40
C ALA A 201 -10.28 -17.98 0.68
N VAL A 202 -10.16 -18.80 -0.38
CA VAL A 202 -8.92 -18.88 -1.16
C VAL A 202 -8.61 -17.56 -1.86
N HIS A 203 -9.62 -16.92 -2.47
CA HIS A 203 -9.45 -15.64 -3.16
C HIS A 203 -8.94 -14.55 -2.20
N GLN A 204 -9.50 -14.47 -0.99
CA GLN A 204 -9.08 -13.52 0.05
C GLN A 204 -7.64 -13.76 0.51
N ALA A 205 -7.25 -15.02 0.68
CA ALA A 205 -5.87 -15.38 1.02
C ALA A 205 -4.89 -15.00 -0.12
N CYS A 206 -5.23 -15.31 -1.37
CA CYS A 206 -4.42 -14.94 -2.54
C CYS A 206 -4.29 -13.41 -2.71
N GLU A 207 -5.37 -12.65 -2.52
CA GLU A 207 -5.35 -11.18 -2.56
C GLU A 207 -4.40 -10.62 -1.48
N THR A 208 -4.47 -11.20 -0.28
CA THR A 208 -3.61 -10.83 0.85
C THR A 208 -2.13 -11.09 0.54
N LEU A 209 -1.81 -12.24 -0.05
CA LEU A 209 -0.45 -12.56 -0.49
C LEU A 209 0.05 -11.57 -1.55
N ALA A 210 -0.77 -11.24 -2.55
CA ALA A 210 -0.39 -10.27 -3.57
C ALA A 210 -0.06 -8.89 -2.96
N MET A 211 -0.88 -8.41 -2.02
CA MET A 211 -0.60 -7.17 -1.29
C MET A 211 0.69 -7.28 -0.45
N LEU A 212 0.88 -8.36 0.31
CA LEU A 212 2.08 -8.57 1.13
C LEU A 212 3.38 -8.58 0.29
N THR A 213 3.39 -9.25 -0.87
CA THR A 213 4.58 -9.25 -1.73
C THR A 213 5.00 -7.83 -2.13
N GLY A 214 4.04 -6.97 -2.48
CA GLY A 214 4.30 -5.59 -2.85
C GLY A 214 4.84 -4.78 -1.66
N THR A 215 4.16 -4.86 -0.52
CA THR A 215 4.55 -4.15 0.71
C THR A 215 5.94 -4.57 1.20
N GLU A 216 6.25 -5.87 1.22
CA GLU A 216 7.58 -6.34 1.64
C GLU A 216 8.68 -5.92 0.66
N ARG A 217 8.42 -6.01 -0.65
CA ARG A 217 9.38 -5.54 -1.67
C ARG A 217 9.71 -4.06 -1.48
N ASP A 218 8.70 -3.23 -1.29
CA ASP A 218 8.88 -1.78 -1.19
C ASP A 218 9.60 -1.42 0.13
N ARG A 219 9.36 -2.16 1.21
CA ARG A 219 10.13 -2.03 2.47
C ARG A 219 11.58 -2.47 2.33
N ILE A 220 11.85 -3.61 1.69
CA ILE A 220 13.22 -4.08 1.43
C ILE A 220 13.96 -3.04 0.58
N ARG A 221 13.29 -2.46 -0.42
CA ARG A 221 13.84 -1.37 -1.24
C ARG A 221 14.14 -0.12 -0.40
N ALA A 222 13.23 0.29 0.47
CA ALA A 222 13.43 1.44 1.36
C ALA A 222 14.60 1.21 2.34
N ALA A 223 14.69 0.02 2.93
CA ALA A 223 15.79 -0.35 3.83
C ALA A 223 17.14 -0.37 3.12
N ALA A 224 17.18 -0.88 1.89
CA ALA A 224 18.37 -0.87 1.05
C ALA A 224 18.82 0.56 0.72
N ARG A 225 17.89 1.44 0.33
CA ARG A 225 18.19 2.87 0.07
C ARG A 225 18.71 3.59 1.31
N ALA A 226 18.23 3.22 2.48
CA ALA A 226 18.68 3.74 3.76
C ALA A 226 20.00 3.09 4.27
N GLY A 227 20.60 2.17 3.53
CA GLY A 227 21.84 1.47 3.95
C GLY A 227 21.67 0.50 5.12
N ARG A 228 20.43 0.12 5.47
CA ARG A 228 20.09 -0.72 6.64
C ARG A 228 20.01 -2.22 6.35
N SER A 229 20.25 -2.60 5.10
CA SER A 229 20.39 -4.01 4.72
C SER A 229 21.79 -4.50 5.09
N ALA A 230 21.87 -5.52 5.94
CA ALA A 230 23.11 -6.15 6.38
C ALA A 230 23.13 -7.64 6.06
N ALA A 231 24.30 -8.26 6.12
CA ALA A 231 24.51 -9.69 5.99
C ALA A 231 25.53 -10.17 7.04
N PRO A 232 25.45 -11.44 7.49
CA PRO A 232 26.51 -12.01 8.32
C PRO A 232 27.85 -11.95 7.58
N THR A 233 28.90 -11.43 8.21
CA THR A 233 30.22 -11.32 7.58
C THR A 233 30.76 -12.69 7.17
N SER A 234 30.45 -13.74 7.94
CA SER A 234 30.77 -15.14 7.61
C SER A 234 30.12 -15.67 6.33
N SER A 235 29.19 -14.92 5.73
CA SER A 235 28.53 -15.27 4.46
C SER A 235 29.01 -14.41 3.29
N LEU A 236 29.95 -13.50 3.52
CA LEU A 236 30.55 -12.64 2.50
C LEU A 236 31.85 -13.27 1.99
N PRO A 237 32.33 -12.89 0.79
CA PRO A 237 33.60 -13.38 0.29
C PRO A 237 34.78 -12.89 1.14
N ASP A 238 35.91 -13.60 1.07
CA ASP A 238 37.06 -13.40 1.96
C ASP A 238 37.74 -12.02 1.83
N ASP A 239 37.43 -11.27 0.77
CA ASP A 239 37.89 -9.89 0.55
C ASP A 239 37.17 -8.87 1.47
N TYR A 240 36.06 -9.26 2.11
CA TYR A 240 35.40 -8.47 3.15
C TYR A 240 36.07 -8.66 4.52
N ASP A 241 37.22 -8.01 4.72
CA ASP A 241 37.90 -7.97 6.02
C ASP A 241 37.22 -6.98 6.99
N VAL A 242 36.04 -7.37 7.49
CA VAL A 242 35.27 -6.58 8.47
C VAL A 242 35.24 -7.32 9.80
N PRO A 243 35.82 -6.76 10.89
CA PRO A 243 35.91 -7.45 12.18
C PRO A 243 34.57 -7.57 12.93
N ARG A 244 33.47 -7.07 12.34
CA ARG A 244 32.12 -7.10 12.94
C ARG A 244 31.37 -8.34 12.46
N PRO A 245 30.45 -8.91 13.27
CA PRO A 245 29.68 -10.09 12.88
C PRO A 245 28.72 -9.85 11.71
N PHE A 246 28.39 -8.58 11.44
CA PHE A 246 27.55 -8.18 10.32
C PHE A 246 28.21 -7.01 9.58
N ALA A 247 28.11 -7.02 8.25
CA ALA A 247 28.50 -5.94 7.36
C ALA A 247 27.33 -5.55 6.45
N HIS A 248 27.45 -4.42 5.73
CA HIS A 248 26.43 -4.02 4.76
C HIS A 248 26.24 -5.13 3.72
N ALA A 249 24.97 -5.41 3.38
CA ALA A 249 24.66 -6.41 2.38
C ALA A 249 25.19 -5.95 1.01
N PRO A 250 25.94 -6.80 0.28
CA PRO A 250 26.40 -6.47 -1.07
C PRO A 250 25.23 -6.05 -1.98
N PRO A 251 25.40 -5.04 -2.85
CA PRO A 251 24.34 -4.59 -3.75
C PRO A 251 23.73 -5.72 -4.59
N GLU A 252 24.54 -6.68 -5.03
CA GLU A 252 24.14 -7.85 -5.80
C GLU A 252 23.23 -8.80 -5.01
N ARG A 253 23.45 -8.88 -3.69
CA ARG A 253 22.59 -9.68 -2.81
C ARG A 253 21.25 -9.01 -2.63
N VAL A 254 21.24 -7.70 -2.40
CA VAL A 254 19.99 -6.91 -2.30
C VAL A 254 19.20 -6.96 -3.61
N SER A 255 19.87 -6.83 -4.75
CA SER A 255 19.22 -6.92 -6.06
C SER A 255 18.61 -8.30 -6.32
N THR A 256 19.29 -9.38 -5.90
CA THR A 256 18.76 -10.75 -5.96
C THR A 256 17.47 -10.90 -5.14
N VAL A 257 17.43 -10.33 -3.92
CA VAL A 257 16.21 -10.34 -3.08
C VAL A 257 15.07 -9.57 -3.75
N LEU A 258 15.35 -8.37 -4.27
CA LEU A 258 14.34 -7.55 -4.94
C LEU A 258 13.81 -8.19 -6.24
N ALA A 259 14.67 -8.90 -6.98
CA ALA A 259 14.28 -9.67 -8.15
C ALA A 259 13.35 -10.84 -7.78
N ALA A 260 13.70 -11.60 -6.73
CA ALA A 260 12.86 -12.70 -6.24
C ALA A 260 11.47 -12.21 -5.78
N TYR A 261 11.40 -11.06 -5.10
CA TYR A 261 10.13 -10.44 -4.74
C TYR A 261 9.37 -9.90 -5.95
N THR A 262 10.05 -9.42 -6.99
CA THR A 262 9.39 -8.97 -8.23
C THR A 262 8.73 -10.14 -8.96
N ASP A 263 9.39 -11.30 -9.03
CA ASP A 263 8.80 -12.54 -9.52
C ASP A 263 7.60 -12.97 -8.68
N ALA A 264 7.70 -12.89 -7.36
CA ALA A 264 6.61 -13.23 -6.44
C ALA A 264 5.40 -12.31 -6.58
N VAL A 265 5.61 -11.00 -6.75
CA VAL A 265 4.56 -10.01 -7.07
C VAL A 265 3.84 -10.41 -8.35
N LYS A 266 4.58 -10.67 -9.44
CA LYS A 266 3.99 -11.04 -10.73
C LYS A 266 3.16 -12.32 -10.63
N ALA A 267 3.71 -13.37 -10.02
CA ALA A 267 3.02 -14.65 -9.87
C ALA A 267 1.80 -14.57 -8.95
N SER A 268 1.87 -13.78 -7.88
CA SER A 268 0.74 -13.56 -6.95
C SER A 268 -0.41 -12.82 -7.63
N HIS A 269 -0.12 -11.78 -8.42
CA HIS A 269 -1.14 -11.08 -9.21
C HIS A 269 -1.78 -11.97 -10.28
N GLN A 270 -0.99 -12.82 -10.95
CA GLN A 270 -1.53 -13.80 -11.91
C GLN A 270 -2.48 -14.80 -11.22
N THR A 271 -2.12 -15.28 -10.03
CA THR A 271 -2.96 -16.18 -9.24
C THR A 271 -4.26 -15.50 -8.83
N VAL A 272 -4.18 -14.27 -8.30
CA VAL A 272 -5.36 -13.46 -7.94
C VAL A 272 -6.28 -13.25 -9.15
N ALA A 273 -5.73 -12.91 -10.32
CA ALA A 273 -6.54 -12.71 -11.51
C ALA A 273 -7.29 -14.01 -11.92
N ALA A 274 -6.60 -15.15 -11.90
CA ALA A 274 -7.19 -16.44 -12.21
C ALA A 274 -8.26 -16.85 -11.20
N VAL A 275 -8.00 -16.69 -9.89
CA VAL A 275 -8.99 -16.99 -8.84
C VAL A 275 -10.16 -16.02 -8.87
N GLY A 276 -9.94 -14.76 -9.24
CA GLY A 276 -10.98 -13.76 -9.43
C GLY A 276 -11.99 -14.14 -10.52
N GLN A 277 -11.54 -14.78 -11.60
CA GLN A 277 -12.43 -15.32 -12.64
C GLN A 277 -13.31 -16.46 -12.09
N ILE A 278 -12.74 -17.35 -11.26
CA ILE A 278 -13.49 -18.43 -10.59
C ILE A 278 -14.51 -17.85 -9.61
N ALA A 279 -14.11 -16.83 -8.85
CA ALA A 279 -15.00 -16.13 -7.92
C ALA A 279 -16.19 -15.49 -8.65
N ALA A 280 -15.96 -14.89 -9.82
CA ALA A 280 -17.05 -14.38 -10.66
C ALA A 280 -17.95 -15.50 -11.20
N ALA A 281 -17.38 -16.58 -11.73
CA ALA A 281 -18.12 -17.71 -12.28
C ALA A 281 -18.99 -18.43 -11.23
N THR A 282 -18.50 -18.54 -10.00
CA THR A 282 -19.19 -19.19 -8.88
C THR A 282 -20.06 -18.24 -8.07
N GLN A 283 -20.15 -16.95 -8.43
CA GLN A 283 -20.83 -15.92 -7.65
C GLN A 283 -20.33 -15.83 -6.20
N ALA A 284 -19.05 -16.11 -5.97
CA ALA A 284 -18.43 -15.98 -4.66
C ALA A 284 -18.49 -14.53 -4.17
N PRO A 285 -18.71 -14.28 -2.87
CA PRO A 285 -18.80 -12.93 -2.32
C PRO A 285 -17.52 -12.11 -2.54
N SER A 286 -16.36 -12.77 -2.66
CA SER A 286 -15.07 -12.15 -2.93
C SER A 286 -14.90 -11.60 -4.35
N ARG A 287 -15.84 -11.81 -5.28
CA ARG A 287 -15.79 -11.28 -6.66
C ARG A 287 -15.64 -9.75 -6.69
N VAL A 288 -16.14 -9.09 -5.65
CA VAL A 288 -16.02 -7.65 -5.40
C VAL A 288 -14.57 -7.15 -5.38
N LEU A 289 -13.62 -7.98 -4.94
CA LEU A 289 -12.20 -7.61 -4.88
C LEU A 289 -11.59 -7.44 -6.27
N THR A 290 -12.02 -8.26 -7.22
CA THR A 290 -11.61 -8.13 -8.63
C THR A 290 -12.03 -6.77 -9.17
N THR A 291 -13.29 -6.39 -8.93
CA THR A 291 -13.84 -5.08 -9.31
C THR A 291 -13.06 -3.93 -8.68
N ALA A 292 -12.75 -4.03 -7.38
CA ALA A 292 -11.98 -3.02 -6.64
C ALA A 292 -10.57 -2.85 -7.19
N ARG A 293 -9.86 -3.95 -7.41
CA ARG A 293 -8.51 -3.96 -7.95
C ARG A 293 -8.44 -3.38 -9.37
N GLU A 294 -9.38 -3.75 -10.23
CA GLU A 294 -9.50 -3.15 -11.57
C GLU A 294 -9.70 -1.64 -11.50
N ALA A 295 -10.59 -1.17 -10.62
CA ALA A 295 -10.81 0.27 -10.43
C ALA A 295 -9.55 0.99 -9.92
N THR A 296 -8.82 0.42 -8.96
CA THR A 296 -7.54 0.99 -8.49
C THR A 296 -6.50 1.02 -9.60
N GLN A 297 -6.43 -0.02 -10.45
CA GLN A 297 -5.47 -0.08 -11.54
C GLN A 297 -5.82 0.92 -12.64
N THR A 298 -7.10 1.06 -13.01
CA THR A 298 -7.55 2.10 -13.93
C THR A 298 -7.26 3.50 -13.38
N ALA A 299 -7.47 3.74 -12.09
CA ALA A 299 -7.13 5.02 -11.46
C ALA A 299 -5.62 5.33 -11.53
N ARG A 300 -4.76 4.32 -11.34
CA ARG A 300 -3.30 4.45 -11.46
C ARG A 300 -2.81 4.62 -12.90
N SER A 301 -3.56 4.13 -13.88
CA SER A 301 -3.20 4.19 -15.31
C SER A 301 -3.88 5.34 -16.07
N ALA A 302 -4.90 5.97 -15.48
CA ALA A 302 -5.52 7.14 -16.07
C ALA A 302 -4.50 8.29 -16.12
N PRO A 303 -4.30 8.97 -17.27
CA PRO A 303 -3.62 10.25 -17.26
C PRO A 303 -4.39 11.14 -16.30
N THR A 304 -3.67 11.85 -15.43
CA THR A 304 -4.22 12.79 -14.46
C THR A 304 -5.15 13.73 -15.22
N ARG A 305 -6.46 13.48 -15.18
CA ARG A 305 -7.43 14.49 -15.60
C ARG A 305 -7.36 15.53 -14.50
N ASP A 306 -7.11 16.78 -14.89
CA ASP A 306 -7.40 17.97 -14.08
C ASP A 306 -8.90 18.01 -13.79
N VAL A 307 -9.34 17.11 -12.92
CA VAL A 307 -10.47 17.37 -12.04
C VAL A 307 -9.92 18.44 -11.09
N PRO A 308 -10.60 19.59 -10.89
CA PRO A 308 -10.20 20.52 -9.84
C PRO A 308 -10.32 19.78 -8.50
N ALA A 309 -9.19 19.20 -8.11
CA ALA A 309 -9.04 18.49 -6.87
C ALA A 309 -9.25 19.52 -5.76
N ARG A 310 -10.12 19.21 -4.81
CA ARG A 310 -9.96 19.77 -3.47
C ARG A 310 -8.59 19.29 -2.98
N HIS A 311 -7.60 20.16 -3.13
CA HIS A 311 -6.18 19.84 -2.99
C HIS A 311 -5.83 19.30 -1.61
N ALA A 312 -5.42 18.03 -1.57
CA ALA A 312 -4.51 17.51 -0.59
C ALA A 312 -3.40 16.76 -1.36
N GLU A 313 -2.45 17.54 -1.89
CA GLU A 313 -1.13 17.04 -2.27
C GLU A 313 -0.19 17.35 -1.10
N PRO A 314 0.59 16.38 -0.60
CA PRO A 314 1.71 16.64 0.29
C PRO A 314 2.89 17.15 -0.55
N ASP A 315 3.10 18.46 -0.51
CA ASP A 315 4.27 19.07 -1.16
C ASP A 315 5.53 18.79 -0.30
N GLU A 316 6.47 18.02 -0.86
CA GLU A 316 7.76 17.69 -0.24
C GLU A 316 8.68 18.93 -0.04
N LEU A 317 8.21 20.13 -0.37
CA LEU A 317 8.90 21.41 -0.20
C LEU A 317 8.60 22.16 1.12
N HIS A 318 7.71 21.65 1.98
CA HIS A 318 7.39 22.27 3.27
C HIS A 318 7.85 21.44 4.47
N GLN A 319 9.16 21.17 4.57
CA GLN A 319 9.74 20.52 5.76
C GLN A 319 10.03 21.49 6.93
N GLN A 320 9.77 22.79 6.78
CA GLN A 320 10.01 23.76 7.85
C GLN A 320 8.70 24.16 8.53
N PRO A 321 8.59 23.98 9.86
CA PRO A 321 7.41 24.40 10.63
C PRO A 321 7.06 25.85 10.37
N GLY A 322 5.78 26.13 10.11
CA GLY A 322 5.27 27.49 9.90
C GLY A 322 5.30 28.34 11.19
N PRO A 323 5.01 29.65 11.13
CA PRO A 323 5.12 30.55 12.28
C PRO A 323 4.31 30.12 13.52
N THR A 324 3.10 29.60 13.33
CA THR A 324 2.23 29.12 14.39
C THR A 324 2.75 27.81 14.96
N GLU A 325 3.09 26.85 14.10
CA GLU A 325 3.69 25.58 14.48
C GLU A 325 5.00 25.78 15.25
N ARG A 326 5.85 26.72 14.81
CA ARG A 326 7.12 27.06 15.46
C ARG A 326 6.90 27.71 16.84
N THR A 327 5.87 28.55 16.97
CA THR A 327 5.49 29.12 18.28
C THR A 327 5.02 28.03 19.24
N LEU A 328 4.27 27.03 18.75
CA LEU A 328 3.87 25.87 19.55
C LEU A 328 5.10 25.05 19.99
N HIS A 329 6.08 24.86 19.10
CA HIS A 329 7.36 24.25 19.44
C HIS A 329 8.14 25.04 20.49
N ASP A 330 8.25 26.37 20.36
CA ASP A 330 8.96 27.24 21.30
C ASP A 330 8.30 27.24 22.70
N LEU A 331 6.98 27.02 22.75
CA LEU A 331 6.23 26.84 23.99
C LEU A 331 6.34 25.41 24.58
N GLY A 332 7.09 24.51 23.92
CA GLY A 332 7.32 23.13 24.37
C GLY A 332 6.15 22.16 24.09
N VAL A 333 5.21 22.53 23.22
CA VAL A 333 4.09 21.67 22.85
C VAL A 333 4.59 20.55 21.93
N THR A 334 4.40 19.30 22.36
CA THR A 334 4.80 18.09 21.61
C THR A 334 3.61 17.24 21.18
N HIS A 335 2.38 17.68 21.48
CA HIS A 335 1.16 16.93 21.15
C HIS A 335 0.88 16.97 19.63
N PRO A 336 0.87 15.82 18.94
CA PRO A 336 0.79 15.78 17.47
C PRO A 336 -0.45 16.45 16.90
N GLY A 337 -1.61 16.31 17.56
CA GLY A 337 -2.87 16.91 17.12
C GLY A 337 -2.97 18.43 17.30
N LEU A 338 -2.07 19.04 18.09
CA LEU A 338 -1.97 20.49 18.21
C LEU A 338 -0.94 21.06 17.23
N LEU A 339 0.17 20.35 17.01
CA LEU A 339 1.16 20.70 16.00
C LEU A 339 0.58 20.64 14.58
N SER A 340 -0.15 19.57 14.25
CA SER A 340 -0.87 19.46 12.97
C SER A 340 -1.88 20.59 12.77
N ARG A 341 -2.61 20.99 13.82
CA ARG A 341 -3.50 22.15 13.75
C ARG A 341 -2.75 23.48 13.58
N GLY A 342 -1.56 23.61 14.16
CA GLY A 342 -0.68 24.75 13.94
C GLY A 342 -0.23 24.85 12.48
N ALA A 343 0.20 23.73 11.90
CA ALA A 343 0.58 23.63 10.49
C ALA A 343 -0.59 23.95 9.54
N ASP A 344 -1.80 23.46 9.84
CA ASP A 344 -3.00 23.78 9.06
C ASP A 344 -3.32 25.28 9.06
N ILE A 345 -3.14 25.95 10.20
CA ILE A 345 -3.33 27.41 10.34
C ILE A 345 -2.28 28.17 9.52
N ASP A 346 -1.02 27.74 9.58
CA ASP A 346 0.06 28.35 8.81
C ASP A 346 -0.19 28.24 7.30
N LEU A 347 -0.60 27.07 6.83
CA LEU A 347 -0.96 26.84 5.43
C LEU A 347 -2.18 27.65 4.99
N ALA A 348 -3.19 27.76 5.85
CA ALA A 348 -4.37 28.59 5.56
C ALA A 348 -4.00 30.09 5.47
N CYS A 349 -3.16 30.57 6.38
CA CYS A 349 -2.65 31.95 6.33
C CYS A 349 -1.79 32.21 5.09
N GLU A 350 -0.92 31.27 4.73
CA GLU A 350 -0.09 31.36 3.52
C GLU A 350 -0.97 31.49 2.26
N ARG A 351 -1.94 30.59 2.09
CA ARG A 351 -2.86 30.60 0.95
C ARG A 351 -3.63 31.92 0.88
N LEU A 352 -4.12 32.42 2.01
CA LEU A 352 -4.81 33.71 2.06
C LEU A 352 -3.91 34.89 1.64
N ILE A 353 -2.63 34.88 2.02
CA ILE A 353 -1.66 35.90 1.61
C ILE A 353 -1.37 35.82 0.11
N ILE A 354 -1.18 34.61 -0.42
CA ILE A 354 -0.94 34.38 -1.85
C ILE A 354 -2.16 34.77 -2.69
N ASP A 355 -3.36 34.37 -2.27
CA ASP A 355 -4.61 34.69 -2.96
C ASP A 355 -4.90 36.20 -2.93
N ALA A 356 -4.66 36.86 -1.79
CA ALA A 356 -4.77 38.32 -1.70
C ALA A 356 -3.75 39.03 -2.61
N ALA A 357 -2.54 38.48 -2.75
CA ALA A 357 -1.52 39.00 -3.66
C ALA A 357 -1.88 38.79 -5.13
N ALA A 358 -2.50 37.66 -5.48
CA ALA A 358 -2.97 37.35 -6.82
C ALA A 358 -4.22 38.15 -7.24
N GLY A 359 -5.07 38.52 -6.27
CA GLY A 359 -6.27 39.34 -6.49
C GLY A 359 -5.99 40.85 -6.70
N LEU A 360 -4.77 41.31 -6.41
CA LEU A 360 -4.33 42.69 -6.63
C LEU A 360 -3.80 42.83 -8.07
N GLY A 361 -4.66 43.22 -9.01
CA GLY A 361 -4.29 43.53 -10.40
C GLY A 361 -3.21 44.63 -10.53
N PRO A 362 -2.63 44.84 -11.72
CA PRO A 362 -1.47 45.72 -11.89
C PRO A 362 -1.89 47.20 -11.99
N ALA A 363 -1.74 47.98 -10.90
CA ALA A 363 -1.36 49.43 -10.85
C ALA A 363 -1.67 50.06 -9.48
N PRO A 364 -1.24 51.31 -9.19
CA PRO A 364 0.11 51.72 -8.84
C PRO A 364 0.19 52.15 -7.35
N LYS A 365 1.39 52.06 -6.76
CA LYS A 365 1.75 52.27 -5.34
C LYS A 365 1.55 51.05 -4.45
N ARG A 366 2.32 50.00 -4.75
CA ARG A 366 2.66 48.97 -3.77
C ARG A 366 3.32 49.64 -2.55
N PRO A 367 2.86 49.40 -1.32
CA PRO A 367 3.64 49.73 -0.13
C PRO A 367 5.00 49.05 -0.27
N SER A 368 6.10 49.76 0.01
CA SER A 368 7.42 49.15 -0.03
C SER A 368 7.45 47.93 0.89
N ALA A 369 8.26 46.90 0.58
CA ALA A 369 8.47 45.75 1.46
C ALA A 369 8.86 46.15 2.90
N LEU A 370 9.38 47.36 3.07
CA LEU A 370 9.68 48.03 4.34
C LEU A 370 8.44 48.44 5.17
N MET A 371 7.25 48.62 4.58
CA MET A 371 6.00 48.86 5.31
C MET A 371 5.29 47.57 5.74
N LEU A 372 5.42 46.49 4.96
CA LEU A 372 4.88 45.16 5.31
C LEU A 372 5.64 44.50 6.48
N SER A 373 6.87 44.95 6.77
CA SER A 373 7.73 44.41 7.82
C SER A 373 7.66 45.14 9.18
N ARG A 374 6.68 46.03 9.39
CA ARG A 374 6.62 46.85 10.62
C ARG A 374 6.35 46.05 11.92
N SER A 375 5.95 44.78 11.82
CA SER A 375 5.91 43.87 12.97
C SER A 375 6.66 42.56 12.69
N ARG A 376 7.35 42.04 13.71
CA ARG A 376 8.09 40.76 13.64
C ARG A 376 7.19 39.59 13.23
N ALA A 377 5.91 39.63 13.61
CA ALA A 377 4.91 38.62 13.25
C ALA A 377 4.53 38.68 11.77
N THR A 378 4.31 39.88 11.21
CA THR A 378 3.97 40.06 9.79
C THR A 378 5.15 39.66 8.89
N ALA A 379 6.38 40.00 9.28
CA ALA A 379 7.58 39.60 8.54
C ALA A 379 7.79 38.08 8.51
N ALA A 380 7.50 37.38 9.62
CA ALA A 380 7.60 35.92 9.68
C ALA A 380 6.62 35.24 8.71
N LEU A 381 5.39 35.74 8.61
CA LEU A 381 4.37 35.22 7.70
C LEU A 381 4.71 35.47 6.23
N VAL A 382 5.15 36.68 5.87
CA VAL A 382 5.52 37.02 4.49
C VAL A 382 6.77 36.25 4.05
N ASN A 383 7.78 36.13 4.91
CA ASN A 383 8.98 35.35 4.60
C ASN A 383 8.68 33.85 4.47
N HIS A 384 7.74 33.34 5.27
CA HIS A 384 7.29 31.96 5.15
C HIS A 384 6.58 31.71 3.81
N ALA A 385 5.66 32.60 3.42
CA ALA A 385 5.01 32.54 2.11
C ALA A 385 5.98 32.71 0.93
N LEU A 386 7.06 33.47 1.09
CA LEU A 386 8.12 33.58 0.06
C LEU A 386 8.98 32.32 -0.03
N ALA A 387 9.17 31.61 1.09
CA ALA A 387 9.97 30.39 1.16
C ALA A 387 9.25 29.15 0.61
N SER A 388 7.94 29.24 0.32
CA SER A 388 7.15 28.13 -0.21
C SER A 388 7.47 27.80 -1.67
N GLY A 389 8.17 28.68 -2.39
CA GLY A 389 8.57 28.46 -3.78
C GLY A 389 7.45 28.70 -4.80
N ASP A 390 6.27 29.16 -4.37
CA ASP A 390 5.18 29.53 -5.29
C ASP A 390 5.60 30.75 -6.13
N PRO A 391 5.60 30.67 -7.48
CA PRO A 391 5.91 31.80 -8.34
C PRO A 391 5.00 33.02 -8.08
N ARG A 392 3.78 32.84 -7.58
CA ARG A 392 2.86 33.92 -7.18
C ARG A 392 3.34 34.63 -5.92
N ALA A 393 4.01 33.94 -5.00
CA ALA A 393 4.60 34.56 -3.83
C ALA A 393 5.76 35.49 -4.22
N THR A 394 6.56 35.13 -5.25
CA THR A 394 7.65 36.01 -5.74
C THR A 394 7.15 37.33 -6.34
N ALA A 395 5.87 37.42 -6.73
CA ALA A 395 5.27 38.68 -7.19
C ALA A 395 5.21 39.75 -6.09
N LEU A 396 5.28 39.35 -4.81
CA LEU A 396 5.42 40.25 -3.66
C LEU A 396 6.76 41.03 -3.67
N LEU A 397 7.78 40.52 -4.36
CA LEU A 397 9.13 41.12 -4.42
C LEU A 397 9.31 42.11 -5.59
N TRP A 398 8.41 42.11 -6.58
CA TRP A 398 8.62 42.86 -7.83
C TRP A 398 8.48 44.38 -7.66
N ARG A 399 9.49 45.12 -8.16
CA ARG A 399 9.59 46.58 -8.26
C ARG A 399 9.53 46.97 -9.75
N PRO A 400 8.75 47.96 -10.21
CA PRO A 400 8.82 48.37 -11.62
C PRO A 400 10.20 49.00 -11.92
N GLU A 401 10.86 48.56 -12.99
CA GLU A 401 12.05 49.25 -13.54
C GLU A 401 11.66 50.59 -14.18
N PRO A 402 12.54 51.61 -14.16
CA PRO A 402 12.27 52.92 -14.76
C PRO A 402 12.41 52.88 -16.29
N ASP A 403 11.45 53.49 -17.00
CA ASP A 403 11.41 53.66 -18.46
C ASP A 403 12.76 54.10 -19.06
N GLN A 404 13.31 53.27 -19.96
CA GLN A 404 14.45 53.65 -20.79
C GLN A 404 14.01 54.67 -21.84
N ARG A 405 14.62 55.86 -21.76
CA ARG A 405 14.49 56.94 -22.75
C ARG A 405 14.95 56.44 -24.13
N VAL A 406 14.06 56.57 -25.12
CA VAL A 406 14.36 56.44 -26.55
C VAL A 406 15.49 57.41 -26.93
N GLN A 407 16.55 56.90 -27.57
CA GLN A 407 17.53 57.70 -28.30
C GLN A 407 17.39 57.45 -29.81
N PRO A 408 17.63 58.45 -30.68
CA PRO A 408 17.17 58.46 -32.07
C PRO A 408 18.14 57.78 -33.07
N GLU A 409 17.59 57.32 -34.20
CA GLU A 409 18.26 56.67 -35.34
C GLU A 409 19.39 57.52 -35.98
N PRO A 410 20.45 56.90 -36.51
CA PRO A 410 21.41 57.55 -37.39
C PRO A 410 21.01 57.47 -38.88
N GLU A 411 21.23 58.57 -39.61
CA GLU A 411 21.00 58.73 -41.06
C GLU A 411 21.92 57.85 -41.94
N PRO A 412 21.49 57.52 -43.19
CA PRO A 412 22.24 56.66 -44.10
C PRO A 412 23.29 57.43 -44.93
N GLU A 413 24.45 56.79 -45.15
CA GLU A 413 25.52 57.26 -46.05
C GLU A 413 25.07 57.24 -47.52
N ALA A 414 25.43 58.30 -48.25
CA ALA A 414 25.44 58.36 -49.72
C ALA A 414 26.87 58.69 -50.20
N ASP A 415 27.25 58.08 -51.34
CA ASP A 415 28.55 58.15 -52.03
C ASP A 415 29.19 59.55 -52.16
#